data_AF-A0AAN6MB74-F1
#
_entry.id   AF-A0AAN6MB74-F1
#
_cell.length_a   1.000
_cell.length_b   1.000
_cell.length_c   1.000
_cell.angle_alpha   90.00
_cell.angle_beta   90.00
_cell.angle_gamma   90.00
#
_symmetry.space_group_name_H-M   'P 1'
#
loop_
_entity.id
_entity.type
_entity.pdbx_description
1 polymer ?
#
loop_
_entity_poly.entity_id
_entity_poly.type
_entity_poly.pdbx_seq_one_letter_code
_entity_poly.pdbx_strand_id
1 'polypeptide(L)'
;MVSIAAAQEPLVETPTCSKGDDDDNSLSHSAIWYPDMPPPGLALNESFLVAPDVYTSSYRPLFWSRFGVHGGMYLAALVKITISGATGRMDFSFPNPTVPDECRSFGRIADDGDDDETVEFPIDGPGGEIIDRVERYQELFATDAPGWLAREGDLIWLKIHTNRGWSCEVSSKPGSDETLMAEKEFLAAPGTLTTGFYGVRVY
;
A
#
# COMPACT_ATOMS: atom_id res chain seq x y z
N MET A 1 -6.00 12.23 -1.56
CA MET A 1 -5.91 11.29 -0.43
C MET A 1 -5.61 9.87 -0.85
N VAL A 2 -4.44 9.36 -0.45
CA VAL A 2 -4.12 7.93 -0.51
C VAL A 2 -3.47 7.52 0.81
N SER A 3 -4.14 6.71 1.62
CA SER A 3 -3.44 5.96 2.68
C SER A 3 -2.92 4.69 2.04
N ILE A 4 -1.62 4.36 2.13
CA ILE A 4 -1.08 3.11 1.56
C ILE A 4 -0.59 2.24 2.69
N ALA A 5 -0.89 0.94 2.68
CA ALA A 5 -0.32 -0.05 3.57
C ALA A 5 0.04 -1.31 2.80
N ALA A 6 1.09 -1.99 3.25
CA ALA A 6 1.62 -3.18 2.60
C ALA A 6 0.98 -4.45 3.17
N ALA A 7 0.77 -5.42 2.29
CA ALA A 7 0.22 -6.72 2.63
C ALA A 7 1.31 -7.81 2.56
N GLN A 8 1.32 -8.72 3.54
CA GLN A 8 2.36 -9.75 3.66
C GLN A 8 1.82 -11.16 3.52
N GLU A 9 2.66 -12.06 2.98
CA GLU A 9 2.42 -13.51 2.99
C GLU A 9 3.68 -14.30 3.38
N PRO A 10 3.53 -15.43 4.10
CA PRO A 10 4.65 -16.29 4.48
C PRO A 10 5.24 -17.08 3.29
N LEU A 11 6.56 -17.27 3.29
CA LEU A 11 7.31 -18.02 2.25
C LEU A 11 7.05 -19.53 2.23
N VAL A 12 6.48 -20.09 3.30
CA VAL A 12 6.13 -21.51 3.43
C VAL A 12 4.73 -21.60 3.99
N GLU A 13 3.82 -22.26 3.27
CA GLU A 13 2.52 -22.65 3.83
C GLU A 13 2.76 -23.65 4.96
N THR A 14 2.78 -23.16 6.19
CA THR A 14 2.45 -24.00 7.32
C THR A 14 0.93 -23.99 7.43
N PRO A 15 0.26 -25.15 7.53
CA PRO A 15 -1.16 -25.17 7.86
C PRO A 15 -1.27 -24.80 9.33
N THR A 16 -1.19 -23.52 9.64
CA THR A 16 -1.60 -23.02 10.94
C THR A 16 -3.11 -22.91 10.92
N CYS A 17 -3.77 -24.01 11.31
CA CYS A 17 -5.03 -23.91 12.01
C CYS A 17 -4.74 -23.27 13.38
N SER A 18 -4.39 -21.98 13.37
CA SER A 18 -4.54 -21.14 14.54
C SER A 18 -5.94 -20.57 14.43
N LYS A 19 -6.85 -21.07 15.27
CA LYS A 19 -7.93 -20.24 15.80
C LYS A 19 -7.25 -19.07 16.53
N GLY A 20 -6.85 -18.05 15.77
CA GLY A 20 -6.62 -16.73 16.33
C GLY A 20 -8.00 -16.19 16.66
N ASP A 21 -8.13 -15.63 17.85
CA ASP A 21 -9.36 -14.98 18.30
C ASP A 21 -9.92 -14.14 17.15
N ASP A 22 -11.18 -14.39 16.79
CA ASP A 22 -11.95 -13.56 15.87
C ASP A 22 -12.00 -12.16 16.49
N ASP A 23 -10.98 -11.35 16.19
CA ASP A 23 -10.94 -9.94 16.56
C ASP A 23 -11.94 -9.29 15.60
N ASP A 24 -13.22 -9.30 15.99
CA ASP A 24 -14.38 -8.72 15.26
C ASP A 24 -14.13 -7.26 14.80
N ASN A 25 -13.06 -6.63 15.31
CA ASN A 25 -12.60 -5.28 14.98
C ASN A 25 -11.47 -5.20 13.93
N SER A 26 -10.94 -6.31 13.41
CA SER A 26 -9.95 -6.26 12.32
C SER A 26 -10.59 -5.61 11.08
N LEU A 27 -9.81 -4.77 10.38
CA LEU A 27 -10.22 -4.16 9.12
C LEU A 27 -10.58 -5.21 8.05
N SER A 28 -9.99 -6.40 8.12
CA SER A 28 -10.33 -7.51 7.23
C SER A 28 -11.82 -7.85 7.24
N HIS A 29 -12.49 -7.73 8.38
CA HIS A 29 -13.90 -8.08 8.58
C HIS A 29 -14.83 -6.87 8.74
N SER A 30 -14.31 -5.74 9.20
CA SER A 30 -15.11 -4.55 9.55
C SER A 30 -15.12 -3.44 8.50
N ALA A 31 -14.14 -3.40 7.59
CA ALA A 31 -14.08 -2.38 6.56
C ALA A 31 -14.85 -2.78 5.29
N ILE A 32 -15.26 -1.78 4.52
CA ILE A 32 -15.77 -2.00 3.17
C ILE A 32 -14.55 -2.12 2.25
N TRP A 33 -14.45 -3.20 1.49
CA TRP A 33 -13.33 -3.44 0.56
C TRP A 33 -13.78 -3.34 -0.89
N TYR A 34 -12.86 -2.91 -1.75
CA TYR A 34 -13.06 -2.88 -3.19
C TYR A 34 -11.79 -3.39 -3.92
N PRO A 35 -11.92 -4.20 -4.98
CA PRO A 35 -13.17 -4.66 -5.62
C PRO A 35 -13.93 -5.73 -4.81
N ASP A 36 -13.21 -6.54 -4.05
CA ASP A 36 -13.73 -7.60 -3.19
C ASP A 36 -12.97 -7.63 -1.85
N MET A 37 -13.40 -8.48 -0.93
CA MET A 37 -12.76 -8.65 0.37
C MET A 37 -11.40 -9.34 0.23
N PRO A 38 -10.32 -8.85 0.89
CA PRO A 38 -9.03 -9.49 0.85
C PRO A 38 -9.09 -10.96 1.32
N PRO A 39 -8.25 -11.84 0.78
CA PRO A 39 -8.21 -13.25 1.19
C PRO A 39 -7.85 -13.39 2.69
N PRO A 40 -8.39 -14.40 3.40
CA PRO A 40 -8.13 -14.58 4.84
C PRO A 40 -6.67 -14.82 5.24
N GLY A 41 -5.80 -15.17 4.29
CA GLY A 41 -4.36 -15.36 4.52
C GLY A 41 -3.52 -14.09 4.36
N LEU A 42 -4.13 -12.98 3.98
CA LEU A 42 -3.43 -11.73 3.73
C LEU A 42 -3.22 -10.98 5.06
N ALA A 43 -1.98 -10.89 5.52
CA ALA A 43 -1.67 -10.12 6.72
C ALA A 43 -1.71 -8.62 6.40
N LEU A 44 -2.78 -7.95 6.84
CA LEU A 44 -2.95 -6.51 6.74
C LEU A 44 -2.17 -5.84 7.87
N ASN A 45 -1.21 -4.98 7.54
CA ASN A 45 -0.54 -4.17 8.55
C ASN A 45 -1.39 -2.94 8.95
N GLU A 46 -2.47 -3.20 9.68
CA GLU A 46 -3.41 -2.16 10.12
C GLU A 46 -2.73 -1.06 10.94
N SER A 47 -1.66 -1.43 11.68
CA SER A 47 -0.84 -0.49 12.45
C SER A 47 -0.12 0.53 11.58
N PHE A 48 -0.01 0.30 10.28
CA PHE A 48 0.54 1.25 9.33
C PHE A 48 -0.44 2.39 9.01
N LEU A 49 -1.73 2.24 9.31
CA LEU A 49 -2.74 3.29 9.16
C LEU A 49 -2.73 4.24 10.38
N VAL A 50 -2.99 5.53 10.18
CA VAL A 50 -3.00 6.52 11.29
C VAL A 50 -4.29 6.41 12.12
N ALA A 51 -5.43 6.17 11.47
CA ALA A 51 -6.74 6.09 12.13
C ALA A 51 -7.59 4.96 11.52
N PRO A 52 -7.31 3.68 11.82
CA PRO A 52 -8.02 2.54 11.22
C PRO A 52 -9.53 2.57 11.47
N ASP A 53 -9.98 3.12 12.61
CA ASP A 53 -11.40 3.28 12.96
C ASP A 53 -12.19 4.19 11.99
N VAL A 54 -11.51 5.08 11.27
CA VAL A 54 -12.14 5.92 10.24
C VAL A 54 -12.72 5.08 9.10
N TYR A 55 -12.09 3.94 8.79
CA TYR A 55 -12.49 3.05 7.68
C TYR A 55 -13.65 2.11 8.02
N THR A 56 -14.03 2.04 9.29
CA THR A 56 -15.14 1.19 9.78
C THR A 56 -16.38 2.02 10.13
N SER A 57 -16.21 3.33 10.38
CA SER A 57 -17.26 4.22 10.87
C SER A 57 -17.99 5.01 9.78
N SER A 58 -17.51 4.99 8.54
CA SER A 58 -18.10 5.74 7.42
C SER A 58 -17.92 5.00 6.08
N TYR A 59 -18.71 5.36 5.06
CA TYR A 59 -18.61 4.74 3.73
C TYR A 59 -17.30 5.18 3.04
N ARG A 60 -16.24 4.41 3.25
CA ARG A 60 -14.88 4.63 2.75
C ARG A 60 -14.28 3.30 2.31
N PRO A 61 -14.58 2.84 1.08
CA PRO A 61 -14.05 1.57 0.63
C PRO A 61 -12.52 1.60 0.58
N LEU A 62 -11.88 0.62 1.21
CA LEU A 62 -10.46 0.33 1.07
C LEU A 62 -10.24 -0.37 -0.26
N PHE A 63 -9.52 0.30 -1.14
CA PHE A 63 -8.98 -0.26 -2.37
C PHE A 63 -7.76 -1.10 -2.03
N TRP A 64 -7.62 -2.24 -2.68
CA TRP A 64 -6.41 -3.03 -2.57
C TRP A 64 -6.00 -3.57 -3.93
N SER A 65 -4.71 -3.82 -4.06
CA SER A 65 -4.12 -4.46 -5.23
C SER A 65 -3.05 -5.45 -4.78
N ARG A 66 -2.98 -6.57 -5.48
CA ARG A 66 -2.09 -7.68 -5.16
C ARG A 66 -1.23 -8.03 -6.34
N PHE A 67 -0.14 -7.29 -6.49
CA PHE A 67 0.81 -7.50 -7.58
C PHE A 67 1.63 -8.80 -7.43
N GLY A 68 1.69 -9.39 -6.23
CA GLY A 68 2.38 -10.66 -5.97
C GLY A 68 1.53 -11.93 -6.08
N VAL A 69 0.19 -11.84 -6.00
CA VAL A 69 -0.75 -12.97 -5.76
C VAL A 69 -0.28 -13.95 -4.66
N HIS A 70 -0.86 -15.16 -4.58
CA HIS A 70 -0.58 -16.16 -3.54
C HIS A 70 0.87 -16.63 -3.53
N GLY A 71 1.52 -16.48 -2.38
CA GLY A 71 2.93 -16.81 -2.18
C GLY A 71 3.89 -15.92 -2.97
N GLY A 72 3.44 -14.76 -3.48
CA GLY A 72 4.30 -13.88 -4.28
C GLY A 72 4.64 -14.43 -5.67
N MET A 73 3.82 -15.33 -6.23
CA MET A 73 4.04 -15.97 -7.55
C MET A 73 4.46 -14.99 -8.66
N TYR A 74 3.88 -13.80 -8.70
CA TYR A 74 4.19 -12.82 -9.75
C TYR A 74 5.35 -11.88 -9.39
N LEU A 75 5.84 -11.88 -8.15
CA LEU A 75 7.00 -11.08 -7.77
C LEU A 75 8.24 -11.46 -8.57
N ALA A 76 8.41 -12.75 -8.87
CA ALA A 76 9.49 -13.25 -9.73
C ALA A 76 9.41 -12.75 -11.18
N ALA A 77 8.29 -12.17 -11.60
CA ALA A 77 8.08 -11.59 -12.92
C ALA A 77 7.99 -10.06 -12.92
N LEU A 78 8.04 -9.41 -11.75
CA LEU A 78 7.95 -7.95 -11.64
C LEU A 78 9.25 -7.33 -12.15
N VAL A 79 9.14 -6.40 -13.11
CA VAL A 79 10.32 -5.75 -13.72
C VAL A 79 10.40 -4.24 -13.47
N LYS A 80 9.27 -3.62 -13.14
CA LYS A 80 9.18 -2.17 -12.92
C LYS A 80 7.93 -1.82 -12.12
N ILE A 81 8.06 -0.83 -11.25
CA ILE A 81 6.94 -0.10 -10.65
C ILE A 81 6.97 1.31 -11.23
N THR A 82 5.85 1.76 -11.76
CA THR A 82 5.68 3.15 -12.18
C THR A 82 4.73 3.81 -11.19
N ILE A 83 5.14 4.92 -10.59
CA ILE A 83 4.31 5.66 -9.64
C ILE A 83 3.96 7.01 -10.29
N SER A 84 2.67 7.28 -10.45
CA SER A 84 2.19 8.47 -11.15
C SER A 84 1.39 9.38 -10.23
N GLY A 85 1.74 10.67 -10.28
CA GLY A 85 1.06 11.77 -9.63
C GLY A 85 1.24 11.84 -8.12
N ALA A 86 0.85 12.98 -7.55
CA ALA A 86 0.75 13.15 -6.09
C ALA A 86 -0.26 12.16 -5.47
N THR A 87 -1.12 11.57 -6.30
CA THR A 87 -2.18 10.63 -5.92
C THR A 87 -1.74 9.17 -5.90
N GLY A 88 -0.45 8.86 -6.07
CA GLY A 88 0.11 7.56 -5.70
C GLY A 88 -0.44 6.35 -6.45
N ARG A 89 -0.90 6.51 -7.70
CA ARG A 89 -1.18 5.35 -8.55
C ARG A 89 0.13 4.61 -8.77
N MET A 90 0.10 3.30 -8.61
CA MET A 90 1.23 2.43 -8.92
C MET A 90 0.84 1.46 -10.01
N ASP A 91 1.62 1.40 -11.08
CA ASP A 91 1.49 0.40 -12.12
C ASP A 91 2.65 -0.60 -12.01
N PHE A 92 2.31 -1.88 -11.92
CA PHE A 92 3.23 -3.01 -11.80
C PHE A 92 3.42 -3.63 -13.17
N SER A 93 4.63 -3.51 -13.71
CA SER A 93 4.98 -4.03 -15.03
C SER A 93 5.49 -5.46 -14.93
N PHE A 94 4.87 -6.33 -15.71
CA PHE A 94 5.28 -7.72 -15.90
C PHE A 94 5.51 -7.97 -17.40
N PRO A 95 6.62 -8.62 -17.80
CA PRO A 95 6.84 -9.00 -19.20
C PRO A 95 5.81 -10.03 -19.68
N ASN A 96 5.24 -10.79 -18.76
CA ASN A 96 4.31 -11.86 -19.05
C ASN A 96 2.88 -11.30 -19.24
N PRO A 97 2.25 -11.48 -20.42
CA PRO A 97 0.87 -11.05 -20.66
C PRO A 97 -0.17 -11.86 -19.88
N THR A 98 0.19 -13.02 -19.30
CA THR A 98 -0.77 -13.84 -18.53
C THR A 98 -1.04 -13.33 -17.12
N VAL A 99 -0.31 -12.31 -16.65
CA VAL A 99 -0.59 -11.69 -15.34
C VAL A 99 -1.91 -10.91 -15.45
N PRO A 100 -2.92 -11.20 -14.58
CA PRO A 100 -4.22 -10.53 -14.60
C PRO A 100 -4.12 -9.02 -14.44
N ASP A 101 -5.06 -8.29 -15.03
CA ASP A 101 -5.08 -6.83 -14.99
C ASP A 101 -5.23 -6.27 -13.57
N GLU A 102 -5.92 -7.00 -12.67
CA GLU A 102 -6.06 -6.58 -11.26
C GLU A 102 -4.71 -6.55 -10.52
N CYS A 103 -3.72 -7.31 -10.98
CA CYS A 103 -2.38 -7.35 -10.38
C CYS A 103 -1.47 -6.23 -10.91
N ARG A 104 -1.89 -5.52 -11.95
CA ARG A 104 -1.04 -4.56 -12.69
C ARG A 104 -1.15 -3.14 -12.19
N SER A 105 -2.14 -2.82 -11.34
CA SER A 105 -2.28 -1.45 -10.86
C SER A 105 -2.87 -1.37 -9.46
N PHE A 106 -2.45 -0.34 -8.73
CA PHE A 106 -3.00 0.11 -7.47
C PHE A 106 -3.38 1.58 -7.59
N GLY A 107 -4.53 1.95 -7.06
CA GLY A 107 -5.05 3.32 -7.14
C GLY A 107 -5.65 3.66 -8.51
N ARG A 108 -5.96 4.94 -8.72
CA ARG A 108 -6.53 5.48 -9.97
C ARG A 108 -5.87 6.83 -10.25
N ILE A 109 -5.70 7.20 -11.52
CA ILE A 109 -5.20 8.54 -11.91
C ILE A 109 -6.28 9.56 -11.58
N ALA A 110 -5.89 10.76 -11.13
CA ALA A 110 -6.82 11.87 -10.98
C ALA A 110 -7.09 12.43 -12.38
N ASP A 111 -8.34 12.71 -12.74
CA ASP A 111 -8.66 13.24 -14.08
C ASP A 111 -8.16 14.71 -14.25
N ASP A 112 -7.47 15.22 -13.24
CA ASP A 112 -6.99 16.57 -13.02
C ASP A 112 -5.56 16.79 -13.55
N GLY A 113 -5.42 16.77 -14.88
CA GLY A 113 -4.37 17.50 -15.61
C GLY A 113 -3.05 16.76 -15.88
N ASP A 114 -2.58 16.87 -17.12
CA ASP A 114 -1.46 16.15 -17.77
C ASP A 114 -0.03 16.37 -17.21
N ASP A 115 0.16 16.93 -16.01
CA ASP A 115 1.50 17.29 -15.48
C ASP A 115 1.89 16.54 -14.19
N ASP A 116 1.27 15.39 -13.92
CA ASP A 116 1.60 14.57 -12.76
C ASP A 116 2.99 13.90 -12.91
N GLU A 117 3.89 14.20 -11.97
CA GLU A 117 5.24 13.62 -11.90
C GLU A 117 5.13 12.08 -11.91
N THR A 118 5.87 11.45 -12.84
CA THR A 118 5.90 10.00 -12.96
C THR A 118 7.30 9.50 -12.64
N VAL A 119 7.38 8.62 -11.65
CA VAL A 119 8.63 7.99 -11.22
C VAL A 119 8.64 6.53 -11.68
N GLU A 120 9.66 6.17 -12.46
CA GLU A 120 9.90 4.79 -12.86
C GLU A 120 10.93 4.14 -11.92
N PHE A 121 10.55 3.02 -11.32
CA PHE A 121 11.41 2.24 -10.45
C PHE A 121 11.64 0.83 -11.00
N PRO A 122 12.78 0.57 -11.66
CA PRO A 122 13.14 -0.76 -12.11
C PRO A 122 13.33 -1.71 -10.91
N ILE A 123 12.82 -2.94 -11.03
CA ILE A 123 12.98 -4.00 -10.03
C ILE A 123 13.38 -5.27 -10.76
N ASP A 124 14.41 -5.97 -10.30
CA ASP A 124 14.82 -7.27 -10.85
C ASP A 124 14.13 -8.44 -10.14
N GLY A 125 12.82 -8.55 -10.31
CA GLY A 125 12.02 -9.66 -9.77
C GLY A 125 12.56 -11.04 -10.16
N PRO A 126 12.95 -11.29 -11.43
CA PRO A 126 13.56 -12.56 -11.85
C PRO A 126 14.84 -12.91 -11.10
N GLY A 127 15.63 -11.91 -10.72
CA GLY A 127 16.80 -12.07 -9.86
C GLY A 127 16.50 -12.14 -8.36
N GLY A 128 15.22 -12.17 -7.96
CA GLY A 128 14.80 -12.24 -6.56
C GLY A 128 14.84 -10.89 -5.82
N GLU A 129 14.82 -9.77 -6.54
CA GLU A 129 14.61 -8.47 -5.93
C GLU A 129 13.15 -8.30 -5.50
N ILE A 130 12.93 -7.87 -4.26
CA ILE A 130 11.61 -7.72 -3.65
C ILE A 130 11.53 -6.43 -2.83
N ILE A 131 10.32 -5.91 -2.66
CA ILE A 131 10.04 -4.79 -1.75
C ILE A 131 10.11 -5.30 -0.31
N ASP A 132 11.03 -4.74 0.48
CA ASP A 132 11.25 -5.13 1.88
C ASP A 132 10.93 -4.01 2.88
N ARG A 133 10.92 -2.76 2.43
CA ARG A 133 10.57 -1.60 3.27
C ARG A 133 9.77 -0.56 2.48
N VAL A 134 8.80 0.03 3.16
CA VAL A 134 7.99 1.15 2.64
C VAL A 134 7.90 2.21 3.72
N GLU A 135 8.23 3.44 3.37
CA GLU A 135 8.14 4.60 4.25
C GLU A 135 7.11 5.56 3.67
N ARG A 136 6.28 6.14 4.53
CA ARG A 136 5.29 7.12 4.13
C ARG A 136 5.28 8.30 5.08
N TYR A 137 4.87 9.44 4.54
CA TYR A 137 4.67 10.66 5.30
C TYR A 137 3.31 11.26 4.95
N GLN A 138 2.53 11.58 5.97
CA GLN A 138 1.21 12.19 5.81
C GLN A 138 1.12 13.54 6.50
N GLU A 139 0.52 14.50 5.82
CA GLU A 139 0.13 15.80 6.35
C GLU A 139 -1.27 15.69 6.96
N LEU A 140 -1.39 15.96 8.26
CA LEU A 140 -2.69 16.00 8.92
C LEU A 140 -3.25 17.42 8.85
N PHE A 141 -4.55 17.52 8.59
CA PHE A 141 -5.23 18.80 8.53
C PHE A 141 -5.46 19.40 9.91
N ALA A 142 -5.54 20.73 9.96
CA ALA A 142 -6.00 21.44 11.14
C ALA A 142 -7.43 21.00 11.56
N THR A 143 -7.77 21.23 12.84
CA THR A 143 -9.00 20.75 13.48
C THR A 143 -10.31 21.30 12.88
N ASP A 144 -10.25 22.23 11.94
CA ASP A 144 -11.39 22.75 11.18
C ASP A 144 -11.75 21.87 9.97
N ALA A 145 -10.89 20.93 9.56
CA ALA A 145 -11.23 19.89 8.61
C ALA A 145 -12.25 18.89 9.20
N PRO A 146 -13.04 18.18 8.36
CA PRO A 146 -13.87 17.07 8.82
C PRO A 146 -13.10 16.14 9.74
N GLY A 147 -13.69 15.71 10.87
CA GLY A 147 -12.94 15.03 11.93
C GLY A 147 -12.21 13.75 11.51
N TRP A 148 -12.62 13.10 10.42
CA TRP A 148 -11.89 11.97 9.83
C TRP A 148 -10.68 12.42 9.00
N LEU A 149 -10.79 13.56 8.30
CA LEU A 149 -9.78 14.12 7.41
C LEU A 149 -8.58 14.62 8.22
N ALA A 150 -8.85 15.30 9.33
CA ALA A 150 -7.84 15.72 10.30
C ALA A 150 -7.08 14.54 10.96
N ARG A 151 -7.66 13.33 10.94
CA ARG A 151 -7.06 12.12 11.54
C ARG A 151 -6.34 11.24 10.53
N GLU A 152 -6.81 11.19 9.29
CA GLU A 152 -6.21 10.38 8.23
C GLU A 152 -5.05 11.09 7.54
N GLY A 153 -5.20 12.39 7.26
CA GLY A 153 -4.25 13.19 6.52
C GLY A 153 -4.11 12.85 5.04
N ASP A 154 -3.33 13.65 4.32
CA ASP A 154 -2.95 13.42 2.94
C ASP A 154 -1.54 12.83 2.84
N LEU A 155 -1.34 11.83 1.98
CA LEU A 155 -0.01 11.31 1.67
C LEU A 155 0.73 12.31 0.79
N ILE A 156 1.84 12.82 1.31
CA ILE A 156 2.66 13.85 0.66
C ILE A 156 4.02 13.32 0.22
N TRP A 157 4.43 12.16 0.74
CA TRP A 157 5.69 11.53 0.42
C TRP A 157 5.64 10.03 0.63
N LEU A 158 6.26 9.30 -0.30
CA LEU A 158 6.37 7.85 -0.25
C LEU A 158 7.76 7.44 -0.70
N LYS A 159 8.35 6.48 0.03
CA LYS A 159 9.59 5.82 -0.36
C LYS A 159 9.45 4.32 -0.31
N ILE A 160 9.89 3.67 -1.38
CA ILE A 160 9.87 2.21 -1.52
C ILE A 160 11.32 1.72 -1.59
N HIS A 161 11.62 0.66 -0.84
CA HIS A 161 12.94 0.05 -0.80
C HIS A 161 12.89 -1.41 -1.23
N THR A 162 14.03 -1.90 -1.72
CA THR A 162 14.22 -3.32 -2.02
C THR A 162 15.28 -3.95 -1.14
N ASN A 163 15.20 -5.28 -1.03
CA ASN A 163 16.19 -6.13 -0.33
C ASN A 163 17.62 -6.02 -0.90
N ARG A 164 17.82 -5.33 -2.02
CA ARG A 164 19.13 -5.03 -2.61
C ARG A 164 19.68 -3.66 -2.21
N GLY A 165 18.96 -2.92 -1.37
CA GLY A 165 19.33 -1.57 -0.92
C GLY A 165 18.97 -0.46 -1.90
N TRP A 166 18.19 -0.75 -2.94
CA TRP A 166 17.72 0.25 -3.89
C TRP A 166 16.48 0.93 -3.32
N SER A 167 16.23 2.18 -3.73
CA SER A 167 15.03 2.89 -3.30
C SER A 167 14.52 3.84 -4.37
N CYS A 168 13.21 4.01 -4.38
CA CYS A 168 12.50 5.01 -5.16
C CYS A 168 11.76 5.93 -4.21
N GLU A 169 11.81 7.23 -4.48
CA GLU A 169 11.17 8.28 -3.71
C GLU A 169 10.21 9.05 -4.61
N VAL A 170 9.01 9.31 -4.10
CA VAL A 170 7.96 10.05 -4.79
C VAL A 170 7.69 11.32 -4.00
N SER A 171 7.74 12.45 -4.70
CA SER A 171 7.73 13.79 -4.11
C SER A 171 8.93 14.02 -3.17
N SER A 172 9.02 15.21 -2.58
CA SER A 172 10.12 15.56 -1.65
C SER A 172 9.65 15.49 -0.21
N LYS A 173 10.42 14.85 0.68
CA LYS A 173 10.11 14.83 2.11
C LYS A 173 10.09 16.27 2.64
N PRO A 174 8.98 16.74 3.26
CA PRO A 174 8.94 18.10 3.76
C PRO A 174 9.90 18.30 4.94
N GLY A 175 10.32 19.55 5.15
CA GLY A 175 11.09 19.93 6.33
C GLY A 175 10.29 19.70 7.60
N SER A 176 10.98 19.39 8.69
CA SER A 176 10.39 19.00 10.00
C SER A 176 9.61 20.09 10.74
N ASP A 177 9.22 21.18 10.07
CA ASP A 177 8.78 22.44 10.70
C ASP A 177 7.25 22.64 10.68
N GLU A 178 6.47 21.67 10.16
CA GLU A 178 5.01 21.77 10.07
C GLU A 178 4.30 20.83 11.05
N THR A 179 3.24 21.34 11.66
CA THR A 179 2.85 21.01 13.04
C THR A 179 1.99 19.75 13.21
N LEU A 180 1.57 19.04 12.16
CA LEU A 180 0.84 17.78 12.33
C LEU A 180 1.21 16.79 11.22
N MET A 181 2.31 16.08 11.43
CA MET A 181 2.85 15.14 10.46
C MET A 181 2.91 13.72 11.04
N ALA A 182 2.58 12.73 10.24
CA ALA A 182 2.65 11.32 10.60
C ALA A 182 3.61 10.58 9.67
N GLU A 183 4.82 10.29 10.16
CA GLU A 183 5.77 9.40 9.50
C GLU A 183 5.53 7.97 9.99
N LYS A 184 5.42 7.03 9.03
CA LYS A 184 5.36 5.60 9.34
C LYS A 184 6.27 4.81 8.43
N GLU A 185 6.94 3.84 9.03
CA GLU A 185 7.77 2.87 8.36
C GLU A 185 7.13 1.48 8.48
N PHE A 186 7.12 0.78 7.36
CA PHE A 186 6.72 -0.61 7.25
C PHE A 186 7.95 -1.43 6.89
N LEU A 187 8.20 -2.49 7.66
CA LEU A 187 9.22 -3.49 7.39
C LEU A 187 8.56 -4.84 7.11
N ALA A 188 8.98 -5.49 6.03
CA ALA A 188 8.63 -6.88 5.77
C ALA A 188 9.08 -7.75 6.95
N ALA A 189 8.15 -8.52 7.54
CA ALA A 189 8.51 -9.41 8.64
C ALA A 189 9.45 -10.52 8.12
N PRO A 190 10.41 -11.02 8.92
CA PRO A 190 11.29 -12.10 8.50
C PRO A 190 10.49 -13.31 8.01
N GLY A 191 10.79 -13.79 6.80
CA GLY A 191 10.07 -14.93 6.20
C GLY A 191 8.77 -14.57 5.49
N THR A 192 8.47 -13.27 5.33
CA THR A 192 7.31 -12.78 4.57
C THR A 192 7.71 -12.00 3.33
N LEU A 193 6.76 -11.83 2.41
CA LEU A 193 6.91 -11.03 1.19
C LEU A 193 5.87 -9.92 1.17
N THR A 194 6.27 -8.71 0.77
CA THR A 194 5.31 -7.64 0.42
C THR A 194 4.66 -8.01 -0.91
N THR A 195 3.38 -8.38 -0.88
CA THR A 195 2.64 -8.92 -2.05
C THR A 195 1.56 -7.98 -2.58
N GLY A 196 1.29 -6.88 -1.89
CA GLY A 196 0.24 -5.95 -2.27
C GLY A 196 0.27 -4.66 -1.49
N PHE A 197 -0.56 -3.72 -1.95
CA PHE A 197 -0.83 -2.46 -1.30
C PHE A 197 -2.34 -2.29 -1.10
N TYR A 198 -2.75 -1.66 -0.01
CA TYR A 198 -4.13 -1.30 0.25
C TYR A 198 -4.28 0.08 0.86
N GLY A 199 -5.45 0.70 0.67
CA GLY A 199 -5.62 2.11 0.91
C GLY A 199 -6.96 2.71 0.55
N VAL A 200 -7.24 3.92 1.03
CA VAL A 200 -8.42 4.68 0.60
C VAL A 200 -8.02 5.75 -0.40
N ARG A 201 -8.84 5.90 -1.45
CA ARG A 201 -8.89 7.10 -2.26
C ARG A 201 -10.21 7.83 -2.01
N VAL A 202 -10.14 9.02 -1.42
CA VAL A 202 -11.33 9.87 -1.22
C VAL A 202 -11.47 10.80 -2.42
N TYR A 203 -12.67 10.83 -3.00
CA TYR A 203 -13.10 11.75 -4.06
C TYR A 203 -13.41 13.14 -3.49
#